data_AF-C7EMY8-F1
#
_entry.id   AF-C7EMY8-F1
#
_cell.length_a   1.000
_cell.length_b   1.000
_cell.length_c   1.000
_cell.angle_alpha   90.00
_cell.angle_beta   90.00
_cell.angle_gamma   90.00
#
_symmetry.space_group_name_H-M   'P 1'
#
loop_
_entity.id
_entity.type
_entity.pdbx_description
1 polymer ?
#
loop_
_entity_poly.entity_id
_entity_poly.type
_entity_poly.pdbx_seq_one_letter_code
_entity_poly.pdbx_strand_id
1 'polypeptide(L)' 'CFLDANGTWHLYYQYNPTATVAGNQHWGHATSQDLYTWENQQIAIYATPDSQIFSGSAVIDVNNTSGFFPNQTN' A
#
# COMPACT_ATOMS: atom_id res chain seq x y z
N CYS A 1 -2.80 7.67 -2.92
CA CYS A 1 -2.20 8.10 -1.64
C CYS A 1 -3.34 8.36 -0.66
N PHE A 2 -3.21 8.01 0.61
CA PHE A 2 -4.22 8.27 1.64
C PHE A 2 -3.53 8.69 2.95
N LEU A 3 -4.28 9.38 3.82
CA LEU A 3 -3.85 9.79 5.17
C LEU A 3 -4.46 8.84 6.20
N ASP A 4 -3.63 8.25 7.06
CA ASP A 4 -4.12 7.39 8.14
C ASP A 4 -4.61 8.19 9.36
N ALA A 5 -5.17 7.51 10.36
CA ALA A 5 -5.66 8.16 11.59
C ALA A 5 -4.55 8.78 12.46
N ASN A 6 -3.30 8.40 12.24
CA ASN A 6 -2.13 8.93 12.93
C ASN A 6 -1.52 10.14 12.21
N GLY A 7 -2.11 10.58 11.09
CA GLY A 7 -1.62 11.71 10.31
C GLY A 7 -0.46 11.36 9.37
N THR A 8 -0.21 10.08 9.09
CA THR A 8 0.82 9.64 8.15
C THR A 8 0.24 9.43 6.75
N TRP A 9 0.91 9.95 5.73
CA TRP A 9 0.55 9.73 4.33
C TRP A 9 1.16 8.43 3.81
N HIS A 10 0.36 7.63 3.12
CA HIS A 10 0.79 6.38 2.49
C HIS A 10 0.68 6.47 0.97
N LEU A 11 1.79 6.19 0.27
CA LEU A 11 1.85 6.07 -1.18
C LEU A 11 2.20 4.64 -1.57
N TYR A 12 1.44 4.10 -2.53
CA TYR A 12 1.71 2.81 -3.16
C TYR A 12 1.96 3.01 -4.65
N TYR A 13 2.81 2.19 -5.22
CA TYR A 13 3.21 2.28 -6.63
C TYR A 13 3.56 0.91 -7.19
N GLN A 14 3.45 0.78 -8.52
CA GLN A 14 3.87 -0.41 -9.24
C GLN A 14 5.38 -0.59 -9.15
N TYR A 15 5.81 -1.73 -8.60
CA TYR A 15 7.21 -1.96 -8.30
C TYR A 15 7.67 -3.34 -8.77
N ASN A 16 8.74 -3.37 -9.56
CA ASN A 16 9.49 -4.58 -9.87
C ASN A 16 10.84 -4.52 -9.12
N PRO A 17 11.03 -5.33 -8.06
CA PRO A 17 12.27 -5.32 -7.29
C PRO A 17 13.47 -5.93 -8.02
N THR A 18 13.22 -6.67 -9.10
CA THR A 18 14.24 -7.50 -9.78
C THR A 18 14.76 -6.89 -11.08
N ALA A 19 14.03 -5.94 -11.67
CA ALA A 19 14.41 -5.33 -12.93
C ALA A 19 13.78 -3.94 -13.12
N THR A 20 14.36 -3.13 -14.01
CA THR A 20 13.85 -1.80 -14.39
C THR A 20 12.81 -1.85 -15.52
N VAL A 21 12.18 -3.02 -15.73
CA VAL A 21 11.14 -3.27 -16.74
C VAL A 21 9.90 -3.88 -16.09
N ALA A 22 8.76 -3.83 -16.80
CA ALA A 22 7.54 -4.51 -16.34
C ALA A 22 7.65 -6.04 -16.42
N GLY A 23 6.96 -6.77 -15.54
CA GLY A 23 6.86 -8.24 -15.61
C GLY A 23 6.77 -8.97 -14.26
N ASN A 24 7.08 -8.30 -13.15
CA ASN A 24 6.96 -8.85 -11.80
C ASN A 24 6.46 -7.76 -10.84
N GLN A 25 5.18 -7.38 -11.00
CA GLN A 25 4.59 -6.23 -10.33
C GLN A 25 4.16 -6.54 -8.90
N HIS A 26 4.74 -5.82 -7.95
CA HIS A 26 4.35 -5.72 -6.56
C HIS A 26 3.78 -4.33 -6.27
N TRP A 27 3.13 -4.15 -5.12
CA TRP A 27 2.91 -2.81 -4.57
C TRP A 27 4.07 -2.39 -3.67
N GLY A 28 4.91 -1.50 -4.19
CA GLY A 28 5.88 -0.76 -3.37
C GLY A 28 5.15 0.21 -2.44
N HIS A 29 5.80 0.62 -1.35
CA HIS A 29 5.20 1.47 -0.33
C HIS A 29 6.21 2.51 0.17
N ALA A 30 5.75 3.75 0.34
CA ALA A 30 6.47 4.80 1.02
C ALA A 30 5.51 5.59 1.93
N THR A 31 6.05 6.14 3.01
CA THR A 31 5.31 6.99 3.97
C THR A 31 5.90 8.39 4.04
N SER A 32 5.07 9.37 4.38
CA SER A 32 5.49 10.76 4.53
C SER A 32 4.62 11.48 5.56
N GLN A 33 5.16 12.51 6.21
CA GLN A 33 4.39 13.43 7.07
C GLN A 33 3.99 14.72 6.34
N ASP A 34 4.59 15.01 5.19
CA ASP A 34 4.49 16.30 4.49
C ASP A 34 4.21 16.18 2.98
N LEU A 35 4.03 14.96 2.47
CA LEU A 35 3.90 14.59 1.04
C LEU A 35 5.12 14.93 0.17
N TYR A 36 6.23 15.37 0.77
CA TYR A 36 7.42 15.80 0.05
C TYR A 36 8.63 14.93 0.40
N THR A 37 8.86 14.72 1.69
CA THR A 37 9.92 13.88 2.24
C THR A 37 9.36 12.48 2.45
N TRP A 38 9.91 11.50 1.72
CA TRP A 38 9.41 10.12 1.73
C TRP A 38 10.40 9.15 2.37
N GLU A 39 9.88 8.27 3.21
CA GLU A 39 10.59 7.12 3.75
C GLU A 39 10.14 5.85 3.04
N ASN A 40 11.09 5.08 2.50
CA ASN A 40 10.80 3.81 1.85
C ASN A 40 10.42 2.76 2.90
N GLN A 41 9.31 2.07 2.64
CA GLN A 41 8.83 0.96 3.47
C GLN A 41 9.04 -0.37 2.75
N GLN A 42 8.79 -1.46 3.47
CA GLN A 42 8.77 -2.80 2.86
C GLN A 42 7.66 -2.88 1.80
N ILE A 43 7.85 -3.73 0.79
CA ILE A 43 6.80 -4.07 -0.19
C ILE A 43 5.52 -4.46 0.56
N ALA A 44 4.41 -3.81 0.21
CA ALA A 44 3.14 -3.97 0.90
C ALA A 44 2.35 -5.19 0.42
N ILE A 45 2.36 -5.45 -0.89
CA ILE A 45 1.70 -6.63 -1.47
C ILE A 45 2.69 -7.32 -2.40
N TYR A 46 3.02 -8.56 -2.05
CA TYR A 46 3.91 -9.38 -2.85
C TYR A 46 3.16 -10.11 -3.96
N ALA A 47 3.68 -10.07 -5.18
CA ALA A 47 3.32 -11.04 -6.20
C ALA A 47 3.77 -12.45 -5.77
N THR A 48 2.96 -13.44 -6.13
CA THR A 48 3.37 -14.83 -6.18
C THR A 48 3.98 -15.13 -7.56
N PRO A 49 4.70 -16.26 -7.75
CA PRO A 49 5.31 -16.60 -9.04
C PRO A 49 4.33 -16.61 -10.23
N ASP A 50 3.05 -16.88 -9.96
CA ASP A 50 2.00 -16.99 -10.98
C ASP A 50 1.07 -15.76 -11.02
N SER A 51 1.44 -14.64 -10.39
CA SER A 51 0.59 -13.44 -10.32
C SER A 51 1.35 -12.14 -10.52
N GLN A 52 0.59 -11.08 -10.84
CA GLN A 52 1.06 -9.70 -10.89
C GLN A 52 0.05 -8.83 -10.15
N ILE A 53 0.53 -7.94 -9.29
CA ILE A 53 -0.32 -7.06 -8.49
C ILE A 53 -0.48 -5.73 -9.24
N PHE A 54 -1.50 -5.67 -10.09
CA PHE A 54 -1.81 -4.47 -10.87
C PHE A 54 -2.37 -3.33 -10.02
N SER A 55 -2.61 -2.19 -10.67
CA SER A 55 -3.00 -0.94 -10.01
C SER A 55 -4.33 -1.07 -9.28
N GLY A 56 -4.51 -0.24 -8.26
CA GLY A 56 -5.74 -0.19 -7.49
C GLY A 56 -5.76 1.00 -6.55
N SER A 57 -6.67 0.94 -5.58
CA SER A 57 -6.92 1.99 -4.59
C SER A 57 -6.98 1.41 -3.18
N ALA A 58 -6.78 2.27 -2.18
CA ALA A 58 -6.97 1.93 -0.78
C ALA A 58 -8.16 2.70 -0.22
N VAL A 59 -8.86 2.11 0.75
CA VAL A 59 -9.97 2.71 1.48
C VAL A 59 -9.78 2.47 2.97
N ILE A 60 -10.24 3.40 3.80
CA ILE A 60 -10.29 3.23 5.25
C ILE A 60 -11.69 2.77 5.61
N ASP A 61 -11.83 1.54 6.07
CA ASP A 61 -13.12 0.95 6.47
C ASP A 61 -13.44 1.24 7.93
N VAL A 62 -13.72 2.51 8.24
CA VAL A 62 -13.98 2.98 9.61
C VAL A 62 -15.13 2.21 10.28
N ASN A 63 -16.16 1.83 9.54
CA ASN A 63 -17.33 1.15 10.12
C ASN A 63 -17.25 -0.38 10.03
N ASN A 64 -16.08 -0.95 9.70
CA ASN A 64 -15.87 -2.39 9.49
C ASN A 64 -16.96 -3.02 8.59
N THR A 65 -17.35 -2.32 7.53
CA THR A 65 -18.38 -2.77 6.58
C THR A 65 -17.93 -4.00 5.79
N SER A 66 -16.63 -4.20 5.68
CA SER A 66 -16.03 -5.42 5.12
C SER A 66 -16.12 -6.63 6.05
N GLY A 67 -16.25 -6.41 7.36
CA GLY A 67 -16.29 -7.46 8.39
C GLY A 67 -14.92 -8.03 8.77
N PHE A 68 -13.81 -7.52 8.22
CA PHE A 68 -12.46 -8.06 8.46
C PHE A 68 -11.85 -7.68 9.82
N PHE A 69 -12.41 -6.70 10.52
CA PHE A 69 -11.84 -6.13 11.76
C PHE A 69 -12.77 -6.30 12.99
N PRO A 70 -13.13 -7.54 13.37
CA PRO A 70 -13.94 -7.74 14.57
C PRO A 70 -13.17 -7.28 15.81
N ASN A 71 -13.79 -6.44 16.63
CA ASN A 71 -13.27 -5.87 17.89
C ASN A 71 -12.32 -4.66 17.76
N GLN A 72 -12.25 -4.00 16.61
CA GLN A 72 -11.52 -2.74 16.50
C GLN A 72 -12.35 -1.57 17.08
N THR A 73 -11.82 -0.89 18.10
CA THR A 73 -12.35 0.38 18.61
C THR A 73 -11.55 1.50 17.95
N ASN A 74 -12.13 2.18 16.96
CA ASN A 74 -11.51 3.38 16.37
C ASN A 74 -11.46 4.54 17.37
#